data_AF-A0A919L9J6-F1
#
_entry.id   AF-A0A919L9J6-F1
#
_cell.length_a   1.000
_cell.length_b   1.000
_cell.length_c   1.000
_cell.angle_alpha   90.00
_cell.angle_beta   90.00
_cell.angle_gamma   90.00
#
_symmetry.space_group_name_H-M   'P 1'
#
loop_
_entity.id
_entity.type
_entity.pdbx_description
1 polymer ?
#
loop_
_entity_poly.entity_id
_entity_poly.type
_entity_poly.pdbx_seq_one_letter_code
_entity_poly.pdbx_strand_id
1 'polypeptide(L)'
;MTTTPPDAPAPGTPDWPRCGHRVADSAAERGGCRGRSVAPRTACLAHLGPAGRSAYLAGLWPGADLDHRGTPFTEELLHELLAALTDPAGGRPRMGEARFDGARFEGAARFGDATITGGLGFRAVEVGGDLRFGGAEIGGQARFDGARIGGDADFRGVDFARTTALGPLVCEGRTDLSEAVFGAAVTIEVDTPALHCRRTRWTSTAALRLRRAAVDLTDAIVEHPLSVAAHARPVAGPSGQAFEAARPGVGVRITSLRGADAAHLVLADVDLSGCFLAGTIHLDQLRLEGQYLLAPAPSGLRWRGALPVRGTQRRTLAEEHHWRAARRAGTEGWTPAPAGEQVLAPTALAPVYRQLRKAFEDSKHEPGAADFYYGEMEMRRHADDIPWGERGLLTAYWALSGYGLRASRAFGWLLAAMTATVLVMMLWGLPQEGPKPTSTGTLVGSALTMTTETPDPRETSGPYAARLSTERFEKSLRVVINSVVFRASGRQLTTAGTYTEMASRIAGPILLGLTLLAVRSRVKR
;
A
#
# COMPACT_ATOMS: atom_id res chain seq x y z
N MET A 1 -17.47 54.37 39.98
CA MET A 1 -16.57 53.34 40.54
C MET A 1 -16.81 52.05 39.76
N THR A 2 -16.10 51.89 38.65
CA THR A 2 -16.10 50.66 37.85
C THR A 2 -14.86 49.88 38.22
N THR A 3 -15.06 48.75 38.90
CA THR A 3 -14.02 47.82 39.33
C THR A 3 -13.52 47.02 38.13
N THR A 4 -12.26 47.23 37.78
CA THR A 4 -11.50 46.40 36.82
C THR A 4 -11.36 44.97 37.38
N PRO A 5 -11.67 43.91 36.61
CA PRO A 5 -11.43 42.54 37.05
C PRO A 5 -9.92 42.23 37.06
N PRO A 6 -9.44 41.28 37.90
CA PRO A 6 -8.02 40.95 37.99
C PRO A 6 -7.52 40.33 36.69
N ASP A 7 -6.37 40.83 36.22
CA ASP A 7 -5.66 40.38 35.02
C ASP A 7 -5.51 38.85 35.00
N ALA A 8 -5.90 38.26 33.87
CA ALA A 8 -5.55 36.88 33.55
C ALA A 8 -4.01 36.73 33.49
N PRO A 9 -3.42 35.63 33.99
CA PRO A 9 -1.98 35.44 33.98
C PRO A 9 -1.45 35.43 32.53
N ALA A 10 -0.37 36.18 32.29
CA ALA A 10 0.26 36.29 30.98
C ALA A 10 0.71 34.90 30.46
N PRO A 11 0.49 34.58 29.17
CA PRO A 11 0.91 33.31 28.60
C PRO A 11 2.43 33.20 28.63
N GLY A 12 2.95 32.20 29.36
CA GLY A 12 4.39 31.87 29.37
C GLY A 12 5.06 31.81 30.75
N THR A 13 4.35 32.08 31.84
CA THR A 13 4.87 31.78 33.19
C THR A 13 4.47 30.35 33.60
N PRO A 14 5.42 29.46 33.93
CA PRO A 14 5.08 28.12 34.40
C PRO A 14 4.36 28.16 35.75
N ASP A 15 3.30 27.37 35.94
CA ASP A 15 2.50 27.29 37.18
C ASP A 15 3.21 26.59 38.36
N TRP A 16 4.55 26.57 38.38
CA TRP A 16 5.32 25.89 39.43
C TRP A 16 6.46 26.77 39.97
N PRO A 17 6.82 26.60 41.27
CA PRO A 17 7.96 27.27 41.87
C PRO A 17 9.24 26.92 41.11
N ARG A 18 9.90 27.95 40.57
CA ARG A 18 11.08 27.82 39.73
C ARG A 18 12.37 27.87 40.55
N CYS A 19 13.40 27.25 39.99
CA CYS A 19 14.75 27.30 40.50
C CYS A 19 15.26 28.75 40.52
N GLY A 20 15.79 29.18 41.67
CA GLY A 20 16.40 30.50 41.85
C GLY A 20 17.77 30.68 41.20
N HIS A 21 18.32 29.66 40.55
CA HIS A 21 19.61 29.73 39.88
C HIS A 21 19.52 30.57 38.60
N ARG A 22 20.28 31.67 38.54
CA ARG A 22 20.42 32.51 37.36
C ARG A 22 21.69 32.10 36.62
N VAL A 23 21.57 31.80 35.33
CA VAL A 23 22.73 31.52 34.48
C VAL A 23 23.39 32.87 34.17
N ALA A 24 24.71 32.97 34.39
CA ALA A 24 25.51 34.08 33.93
C ALA A 24 25.95 33.80 32.48
N ASP A 25 25.63 34.72 31.57
CA ASP A 25 26.13 34.81 30.19
C ASP A 25 25.85 33.65 29.21
N SER A 26 24.67 33.68 28.61
CA SER A 26 24.54 33.39 27.16
C SER A 26 23.30 34.10 26.58
N ALA A 27 23.40 34.67 25.37
CA ALA A 27 22.35 35.47 24.75
C ALA A 27 21.03 34.69 24.48
N ALA A 28 21.03 33.36 24.65
CA ALA A 28 19.88 32.47 24.52
C ALA A 28 19.07 32.28 25.84
N GLU A 29 19.59 32.71 26.99
CA GLU A 29 19.04 32.37 28.32
C GLU A 29 18.79 33.59 29.22
N ARG A 30 18.08 34.61 28.71
CA ARG A 30 17.68 35.79 29.51
C ARG A 30 16.66 35.50 30.63
N GLY A 31 16.20 34.27 30.79
CA GLY A 31 15.41 33.83 31.94
C GLY A 31 16.05 32.58 32.51
N GLY A 32 16.51 32.63 33.76
CA GLY A 32 17.26 31.57 34.43
C GLY A 32 16.60 30.18 34.45
N CYS A 33 17.09 29.27 35.29
CA CYS A 33 16.65 27.87 35.25
C CYS A 33 15.11 27.72 35.32
N ARG A 34 14.52 26.92 34.43
CA ARG A 34 13.07 26.64 34.38
C ARG A 34 12.65 25.48 35.29
N GLY A 35 13.63 24.80 35.87
CA GLY A 35 13.43 23.63 36.73
C GLY A 35 12.63 23.94 37.97
N ARG A 36 11.74 23.03 38.33
CA ARG A 36 10.98 23.09 39.57
C ARG A 36 11.94 23.02 40.77
N SER A 37 11.75 23.91 41.74
CA SER A 37 12.53 23.86 42.97
C SER A 37 12.10 22.70 43.87
N VAL A 38 13.07 22.03 44.49
CA VAL A 38 12.82 20.89 45.38
C VAL A 38 12.62 21.40 46.81
N ALA A 39 11.39 21.38 47.32
CA ALA A 39 11.09 21.85 48.67
C ALA A 39 11.91 21.11 49.75
N PRO A 40 12.37 21.79 50.82
CA PRO A 40 12.19 23.22 51.14
C PRO A 40 13.22 24.16 50.46
N ARG A 41 14.00 23.67 49.49
CA ARG A 41 15.08 24.42 48.84
C ARG A 41 14.56 25.22 47.64
N THR A 42 15.27 26.29 47.30
CA THR A 42 14.95 27.16 46.14
C THR A 42 15.62 26.73 44.84
N ALA A 43 16.44 25.67 44.87
CA ALA A 43 17.11 25.11 43.69
C ALA A 43 16.37 23.86 43.16
N CYS A 44 16.44 23.62 41.85
CA CYS A 44 16.01 22.35 41.26
C CYS A 44 17.05 21.26 41.51
N LEU A 45 16.69 20.00 41.24
CA LEU A 45 17.54 18.84 41.48
C LEU A 45 18.94 18.96 40.83
N ALA A 46 19.02 19.55 39.63
CA ALA A 46 20.27 19.79 38.92
C ALA A 46 21.20 20.78 39.64
N HIS A 47 20.64 21.84 40.19
CA HIS A 47 21.37 22.92 40.86
C HIS A 47 21.50 22.73 42.38
N LEU A 48 21.07 21.59 42.92
CA LEU A 48 21.40 21.21 44.29
C LEU A 48 22.90 20.87 44.39
N GLY A 49 23.57 21.44 45.39
CA GLY A 49 24.91 21.00 45.76
C GLY A 49 24.92 19.54 46.24
N PRO A 50 26.08 18.86 46.25
CA PRO A 50 26.18 17.41 46.47
C PRO A 50 25.44 16.92 47.72
N ALA A 51 25.66 17.56 48.88
CA ALA A 51 24.99 17.19 50.14
C ALA A 51 23.46 17.37 50.07
N GLY A 52 22.99 18.42 49.39
CA GLY A 52 21.56 18.67 49.21
C GLY A 52 20.91 17.64 48.29
N ARG A 53 21.62 17.21 47.24
CA ARG A 53 21.18 16.17 46.31
C ARG A 53 21.10 14.81 46.99
N SER A 54 22.16 14.38 47.69
CA SER A 54 22.17 13.11 48.43
C SER A 54 21.07 13.05 49.48
N ALA A 55 20.82 14.14 50.21
CA ALA A 55 19.74 14.21 51.18
C ALA A 55 18.34 14.12 50.54
N TYR A 56 18.14 14.70 49.35
CA TYR A 56 16.88 14.58 48.61
C TYR A 56 16.67 13.14 48.11
N LEU A 57 17.68 12.56 47.47
CA LEU A 57 17.62 11.20 46.93
C LEU A 57 17.39 10.15 48.02
N ALA A 58 18.04 10.29 49.18
CA ALA A 58 17.83 9.39 50.32
C ALA A 58 16.41 9.48 50.92
N GLY A 59 15.66 10.54 50.62
CA GLY A 59 14.26 10.70 51.03
C GLY A 59 13.25 10.07 50.07
N LEU A 60 13.70 9.58 48.91
CA LEU A 60 12.84 8.87 47.95
C LEU A 60 12.70 7.40 48.35
N TRP A 61 11.57 6.80 47.96
CA TRP A 61 11.31 5.38 48.13
C TRP A 61 10.67 4.82 46.85
N PRO A 62 10.78 3.50 46.59
CA PRO A 62 10.14 2.88 45.44
C PRO A 62 8.62 3.14 45.44
N GLY A 63 8.14 3.79 44.37
CA GLY A 63 6.74 4.21 44.22
C GLY A 63 6.44 5.64 44.65
N ALA A 64 7.45 6.44 45.04
CA ALA A 64 7.25 7.87 45.31
C ALA A 64 6.86 8.65 44.04
N ASP A 65 6.07 9.72 44.23
CA ASP A 65 5.73 10.67 43.17
C ASP A 65 6.92 11.59 42.87
N LEU A 66 7.17 11.85 41.59
CA LEU A 66 8.23 12.73 41.10
C LEU A 66 7.64 13.96 40.40
N ASP A 67 8.14 15.13 40.79
CA ASP A 67 7.87 16.39 40.08
C ASP A 67 9.18 17.12 39.80
N HIS A 68 9.69 16.92 38.59
CA HIS A 68 10.93 17.51 38.08
C HIS A 68 10.70 18.32 36.81
N ARG A 69 9.50 18.89 36.65
CA ARG A 69 9.15 19.76 35.51
C ARG A 69 10.18 20.86 35.29
N GLY A 70 10.54 21.10 34.03
CA GLY A 70 11.50 22.12 33.63
C GLY A 70 12.98 21.84 33.99
N THR A 71 13.27 20.74 34.67
CA THR A 71 14.61 20.49 35.25
C THR A 71 15.56 19.94 34.18
N PRO A 72 16.79 20.45 34.08
CA PRO A 72 17.80 19.85 33.22
C PRO A 72 18.37 18.58 33.88
N PHE A 73 18.60 17.54 33.10
CA PHE A 73 19.13 16.25 33.54
C PHE A 73 20.34 15.86 32.70
N THR A 74 21.43 15.52 33.39
CA THR A 74 22.52 14.71 32.82
C THR A 74 22.17 13.22 32.92
N GLU A 75 22.88 12.36 32.20
CA GLU A 75 22.65 10.91 32.28
C GLU A 75 22.92 10.39 33.72
N GLU A 76 23.94 10.93 34.37
CA GLU A 76 24.32 10.57 35.74
C GLU A 76 23.24 10.99 36.73
N LEU A 77 22.68 12.20 36.59
CA LEU A 77 21.64 12.68 37.50
C LEU A 77 20.35 11.87 37.37
N LEU A 78 19.98 11.48 36.15
CA LEU A 78 18.84 10.60 35.94
C LEU A 78 19.11 9.21 36.53
N HIS A 79 20.32 8.67 36.35
CA HIS A 79 20.70 7.39 36.93
C HIS A 79 20.64 7.42 38.46
N GLU A 80 21.18 8.46 39.11
CA GLU A 80 21.10 8.68 40.55
C GLU A 80 19.63 8.74 41.04
N LEU A 81 18.77 9.45 40.31
CA LEU A 81 17.34 9.56 40.62
C LEU A 81 16.63 8.20 40.56
N LEU A 82 16.84 7.44 39.48
CA LEU A 82 16.20 6.13 39.29
C LEU A 82 16.75 5.07 40.24
N ALA A 83 18.04 5.14 40.59
CA ALA A 83 18.65 4.26 41.59
C ALA A 83 17.98 4.44 42.96
N ALA A 84 17.64 5.67 43.35
CA ALA A 84 16.94 5.95 44.61
C ALA A 84 15.49 5.41 44.65
N LEU A 85 14.91 5.11 43.49
CA LEU A 85 13.54 4.60 43.33
C LEU A 85 13.50 3.11 43.02
N THR A 86 14.66 2.47 42.91
CA THR A 86 14.76 1.04 42.63
C THR A 86 14.53 0.24 43.91
N ASP A 87 13.60 -0.71 43.83
CA ASP A 87 13.39 -1.67 44.93
C ASP A 87 14.60 -2.62 45.03
N PRO A 88 15.25 -2.75 46.20
CA PRO A 88 16.35 -3.71 46.40
C PRO A 88 15.98 -5.16 46.08
N ALA A 89 14.71 -5.54 46.19
CA ALA A 89 14.24 -6.90 45.93
C ALA A 89 13.93 -7.14 44.44
N GLY A 90 13.48 -6.10 43.72
CA GLY A 90 12.98 -6.22 42.34
C GLY A 90 13.95 -5.73 41.25
N GLY A 91 14.97 -4.94 41.62
CA GLY A 91 15.96 -4.40 40.68
C GLY A 91 15.40 -3.45 39.62
N ARG A 92 14.11 -3.06 39.73
CA ARG A 92 13.41 -2.18 38.79
C ARG A 92 13.05 -0.85 39.45
N PRO A 93 13.20 0.29 38.76
CA PRO A 93 12.73 1.58 39.24
C PRO A 93 11.21 1.59 39.36
N ARG A 94 10.68 1.97 40.52
CA ARG A 94 9.23 2.11 40.71
C ARG A 94 8.89 3.55 41.06
N MET A 95 7.91 4.10 40.37
CA MET A 95 7.44 5.48 40.52
C MET A 95 5.92 5.51 40.70
N GLY A 96 5.47 6.52 41.44
CA GLY A 96 4.07 6.93 41.48
C GLY A 96 3.70 7.69 40.22
N GLU A 97 3.27 8.93 40.38
CA GLU A 97 3.15 9.92 39.30
C GLU A 97 4.54 10.48 38.93
N ALA A 98 4.86 10.56 37.64
CA ALA A 98 6.17 11.00 37.16
C ALA A 98 6.04 12.21 36.21
N ARG A 99 6.32 13.42 36.73
CA ARG A 99 6.15 14.68 35.99
C ARG A 99 7.50 15.28 35.57
N PHE A 100 7.77 15.20 34.28
CA PHE A 100 8.95 15.76 33.62
C PHE A 100 8.57 16.77 32.52
N ASP A 101 7.36 17.35 32.58
CA ASP A 101 6.92 18.38 31.62
C ASP A 101 7.97 19.51 31.49
N GLY A 102 8.44 19.79 30.27
CA GLY A 102 9.44 20.81 29.97
C GLY A 102 10.86 20.50 30.45
N ALA A 103 11.13 19.30 30.96
CA ALA A 103 12.48 18.88 31.34
C ALA A 103 13.38 18.77 30.10
N ARG A 104 14.68 18.94 30.31
CA ARG A 104 15.71 18.80 29.26
C ARG A 104 16.71 17.73 29.65
N PHE A 105 16.84 16.70 28.85
CA PHE A 105 17.86 15.66 29.02
C PHE A 105 18.99 15.96 28.04
N GLU A 106 20.21 16.19 28.55
CA GLU A 106 21.35 16.54 27.70
C GLU A 106 21.80 15.37 26.82
N GLY A 107 21.68 14.15 27.36
CA GLY A 107 22.01 12.89 26.68
C GLY A 107 20.81 11.94 26.59
N ALA A 108 21.07 10.64 26.76
CA ALA A 108 20.04 9.62 26.73
C ALA A 108 19.21 9.60 28.03
N ALA A 109 17.89 9.48 27.89
CA ALA A 109 16.96 9.34 29.00
C ALA A 109 16.47 7.88 29.08
N ARG A 110 16.97 7.11 30.06
CA ARG A 110 16.73 5.67 30.18
C ARG A 110 15.80 5.35 31.35
N PHE A 111 14.58 4.91 31.04
CA PHE A 111 13.52 4.46 31.95
C PHE A 111 13.12 2.99 31.67
N GLY A 112 14.04 2.18 31.13
CA GLY A 112 13.77 0.78 30.80
C GLY A 112 13.35 -0.03 32.02
N ASP A 113 12.41 -0.95 31.82
CA ASP A 113 11.81 -1.84 32.85
C ASP A 113 11.20 -1.10 34.05
N ALA A 114 10.97 0.22 33.96
CA ALA A 114 10.41 1.00 35.04
C ALA A 114 8.90 0.76 35.19
N THR A 115 8.42 0.70 36.43
CA THR A 115 6.98 0.62 36.73
C THR A 115 6.49 1.98 37.20
N ILE A 116 5.62 2.61 36.41
CA ILE A 116 5.00 3.90 36.70
C ILE A 116 3.52 3.64 37.01
N THR A 117 3.17 3.66 38.28
CA THR A 117 1.81 3.34 38.72
C THR A 117 0.81 4.47 38.42
N GLY A 118 1.29 5.72 38.39
CA GLY A 118 0.55 6.92 38.03
C GLY A 118 0.70 7.31 36.56
N GLY A 119 0.45 8.58 36.26
CA GLY A 119 0.69 9.20 34.96
C GLY A 119 2.16 9.53 34.71
N LEU A 120 2.49 9.64 33.42
CA LEU A 120 3.80 10.04 32.93
C LEU A 120 3.66 11.33 32.11
N GLY A 121 4.19 12.43 32.64
CA GLY A 121 4.15 13.75 31.99
C GLY A 121 5.47 14.08 31.30
N PHE A 122 5.51 13.99 29.98
CA PHE A 122 6.66 14.30 29.10
C PHE A 122 6.31 15.41 28.09
N ARG A 123 5.39 16.33 28.45
CA ARG A 123 4.99 17.41 27.54
C ARG A 123 6.13 18.40 27.35
N ALA A 124 6.39 18.78 26.10
CA ALA A 124 7.45 19.71 25.71
C ALA A 124 8.84 19.35 26.27
N VAL A 125 9.11 18.06 26.47
CA VAL A 125 10.42 17.57 26.89
C VAL A 125 11.40 17.65 25.71
N GLU A 126 12.66 17.92 26.00
CA GLU A 126 13.74 17.87 25.02
C GLU A 126 14.78 16.84 25.45
N VAL A 127 15.02 15.83 24.62
CA VAL A 127 16.02 14.78 24.84
C VAL A 127 17.09 14.90 23.77
N GLY A 128 18.33 15.14 24.18
CA GLY A 128 19.47 15.29 23.26
C GLY A 128 19.89 13.97 22.60
N GLY A 129 19.70 12.84 23.28
CA GLY A 129 19.99 11.50 22.78
C GLY A 129 18.74 10.61 22.68
N ASP A 130 18.93 9.32 23.00
CA ASP A 130 17.85 8.32 22.96
C ASP A 130 16.89 8.44 24.14
N LEU A 131 15.60 8.22 23.89
CA LEU A 131 14.58 8.05 24.92
C LEU A 131 14.19 6.58 25.01
N ARG A 132 14.43 5.91 26.14
CA ARG A 132 14.21 4.47 26.29
C ARG A 132 13.23 4.16 27.41
N PHE A 133 12.11 3.55 27.07
CA PHE A 133 11.09 2.97 27.94
C PHE A 133 10.91 1.46 27.73
N GLY A 134 11.83 0.79 27.02
CA GLY A 134 11.69 -0.64 26.71
C GLY A 134 11.33 -1.48 27.95
N GLY A 135 10.24 -2.24 27.87
CA GLY A 135 9.71 -3.08 28.96
C GLY A 135 9.03 -2.32 30.11
N ALA A 136 8.87 -1.00 30.02
CA ALA A 136 8.22 -0.22 31.07
C ALA A 136 6.72 -0.45 31.13
N GLU A 137 6.17 -0.37 32.33
CA GLU A 137 4.74 -0.46 32.59
C GLU A 137 4.20 0.91 33.00
N ILE A 138 3.26 1.45 32.23
CA ILE A 138 2.64 2.74 32.53
C ILE A 138 1.18 2.50 32.87
N GLY A 139 0.89 2.54 34.17
CA GLY A 139 -0.46 2.40 34.68
C GLY A 139 -1.34 3.54 34.19
N GLY A 140 -0.91 4.80 34.35
CA GLY A 140 -1.69 5.99 34.02
C GLY A 140 -1.61 6.46 32.57
N GLN A 141 -1.95 7.74 32.37
CA GLN A 141 -1.85 8.38 31.06
C GLN A 141 -0.39 8.81 30.80
N ALA A 142 0.20 8.35 29.70
CA ALA A 142 1.47 8.87 29.21
C ALA A 142 1.23 10.04 28.25
N ARG A 143 1.84 11.20 28.49
CA ARG A 143 1.67 12.42 27.67
C ARG A 143 3.00 12.87 27.10
N PHE A 144 3.09 12.93 25.78
CA PHE A 144 4.31 13.32 25.04
C PHE A 144 4.07 14.55 24.16
N ASP A 145 3.08 15.38 24.48
CA ASP A 145 2.68 16.52 23.67
C ASP A 145 3.85 17.52 23.50
N GLY A 146 4.34 17.69 22.28
CA GLY A 146 5.46 18.57 21.95
C GLY A 146 6.84 18.02 22.31
N ALA A 147 6.97 16.72 22.60
CA ALA A 147 8.26 16.10 22.90
C ALA A 147 9.21 16.12 21.69
N ARG A 148 10.50 16.34 21.95
CA ARG A 148 11.59 16.34 20.94
C ARG A 148 12.68 15.37 21.36
N ILE A 149 13.03 14.45 20.48
CA ILE A 149 14.01 13.38 20.73
C ILE A 149 15.07 13.43 19.63
N GLY A 150 16.31 13.70 20.01
CA GLY A 150 17.45 13.82 19.09
C GLY A 150 18.01 12.47 18.61
N GLY A 151 17.74 11.39 19.35
CA GLY A 151 18.12 10.02 19.01
C GLY A 151 16.92 9.12 18.70
N ASP A 152 17.02 7.84 19.07
CA ASP A 152 15.95 6.86 18.94
C ASP A 152 14.95 6.93 20.12
N ALA A 153 13.68 6.66 19.85
CA ALA A 153 12.63 6.51 20.85
C ALA A 153 12.21 5.04 20.96
N ASP A 154 12.65 4.36 22.02
CA ASP A 154 12.40 2.94 22.27
C ASP A 154 11.25 2.77 23.27
N PHE A 155 10.11 2.29 22.80
CA PHE A 155 8.92 1.93 23.58
C PHE A 155 8.60 0.43 23.42
N ARG A 156 9.61 -0.39 23.13
CA ARG A 156 9.38 -1.82 22.89
C ARG A 156 8.82 -2.51 24.12
N GLY A 157 7.78 -3.32 23.95
CA GLY A 157 7.16 -4.07 25.03
C GLY A 157 6.49 -3.22 26.12
N VAL A 158 6.22 -1.93 25.84
CA VAL A 158 5.54 -1.06 26.81
C VAL A 158 4.05 -1.40 26.86
N ASP A 159 3.51 -1.51 28.07
CA ASP A 159 2.07 -1.60 28.30
C ASP A 159 1.47 -0.19 28.48
N PHE A 160 0.71 0.24 27.48
CA PHE A 160 -0.07 1.48 27.47
C PHE A 160 -1.54 1.19 27.81
N ALA A 161 -1.80 0.79 29.06
CA ALA A 161 -3.13 0.39 29.51
C ALA A 161 -4.18 1.51 29.40
N ARG A 162 -3.81 2.77 29.67
CA ARG A 162 -4.75 3.92 29.73
C ARG A 162 -4.36 5.12 28.87
N THR A 163 -3.35 5.00 28.02
CA THR A 163 -2.86 6.12 27.21
C THR A 163 -3.77 6.37 26.02
N THR A 164 -4.35 7.57 25.95
CA THR A 164 -5.29 7.96 24.88
C THR A 164 -4.65 8.79 23.77
N ALA A 165 -3.45 9.33 24.00
CA ALA A 165 -2.72 10.11 23.02
C ALA A 165 -1.22 9.91 23.22
N LEU A 166 -0.48 9.63 22.14
CA LEU A 166 0.97 9.55 22.10
C LEU A 166 1.49 10.56 21.09
N GLY A 167 2.13 11.61 21.59
CA GLY A 167 2.48 12.76 20.78
C GLY A 167 1.38 13.84 20.80
N PRO A 168 1.61 14.97 20.14
CA PRO A 168 2.54 15.13 19.01
C PRO A 168 4.01 15.09 19.40
N LEU A 169 4.82 14.21 18.81
CA LEU A 169 6.26 14.14 19.10
C LEU A 169 7.11 14.06 17.84
N VAL A 170 8.32 14.62 17.92
CA VAL A 170 9.32 14.58 16.85
C VAL A 170 10.52 13.77 17.33
N CYS A 171 10.88 12.77 16.53
CA CYS A 171 12.01 11.89 16.76
C CYS A 171 12.92 11.95 15.53
N GLU A 172 14.17 12.38 15.72
CA GLU A 172 15.15 12.43 14.63
C GLU A 172 15.62 11.03 14.23
N GLY A 173 15.71 10.11 15.20
CA GLY A 173 15.96 8.68 15.00
C GLY A 173 14.68 7.86 14.82
N ARG A 174 14.78 6.55 15.01
CA ARG A 174 13.67 5.60 14.89
C ARG A 174 12.77 5.64 16.13
N THR A 175 11.46 5.57 15.92
CA THR A 175 10.49 5.24 16.97
C THR A 175 10.13 3.76 16.91
N ASP A 176 10.36 3.01 18.00
CA ASP A 176 10.09 1.58 18.08
C ASP A 176 9.00 1.29 19.10
N LEU A 177 7.82 0.88 18.63
CA LEU A 177 6.67 0.43 19.41
C LEU A 177 6.54 -1.10 19.37
N SER A 178 7.55 -1.84 18.92
CA SER A 178 7.42 -3.29 18.75
C SER A 178 7.05 -3.98 20.06
N GLU A 179 6.13 -4.94 20.03
CA GLU A 179 5.62 -5.67 21.19
C GLU A 179 4.85 -4.80 22.22
N ALA A 180 4.60 -3.52 21.92
CA ALA A 180 3.78 -2.67 22.77
C ALA A 180 2.29 -3.08 22.72
N VAL A 181 1.60 -2.88 23.85
CA VAL A 181 0.17 -3.18 24.00
C VAL A 181 -0.59 -1.89 24.26
N PHE A 182 -1.63 -1.63 23.47
CA PHE A 182 -2.52 -0.48 23.66
C PHE A 182 -3.89 -0.95 24.12
N GLY A 183 -4.13 -0.78 25.43
CA GLY A 183 -5.36 -1.19 26.12
C GLY A 183 -6.57 -0.28 25.85
N ALA A 184 -6.32 0.98 25.50
CA ALA A 184 -7.32 2.01 25.31
C ALA A 184 -7.25 2.62 23.91
N ALA A 185 -8.33 3.31 23.51
CA ALA A 185 -8.37 3.98 22.21
C ALA A 185 -7.32 5.10 22.18
N VAL A 186 -6.43 5.07 21.17
CA VAL A 186 -5.23 5.91 21.13
C VAL A 186 -5.09 6.65 19.81
N THR A 187 -4.72 7.93 19.88
CA THR A 187 -4.22 8.69 18.73
C THR A 187 -2.71 8.86 18.85
N ILE A 188 -1.96 8.41 17.85
CA ILE A 188 -0.51 8.49 17.80
C ILE A 188 -0.11 9.51 16.74
N GLU A 189 0.53 10.60 17.17
CA GLU A 189 1.01 11.69 16.31
C GLU A 189 2.53 11.77 16.40
N VAL A 190 3.22 11.20 15.41
CA VAL A 190 4.68 11.05 15.42
C VAL A 190 5.27 11.48 14.07
N ASP A 191 6.38 12.24 14.13
CA ASP A 191 7.26 12.55 13.00
C ASP A 191 8.61 11.86 13.22
N THR A 192 8.91 10.83 12.41
CA THR A 192 10.12 10.01 12.55
C THR A 192 10.54 9.40 11.20
N PRO A 193 11.83 9.22 10.88
CA PRO A 193 12.22 8.47 9.69
C PRO A 193 11.65 7.04 9.63
N ALA A 194 11.52 6.35 10.77
CA ALA A 194 11.08 4.96 10.82
C ALA A 194 10.22 4.70 12.06
N LEU A 195 9.06 4.08 11.86
CA LEU A 195 8.13 3.67 12.90
C LEU A 195 7.98 2.15 12.87
N HIS A 196 8.52 1.46 13.87
CA HIS A 196 8.37 0.01 13.98
C HIS A 196 7.20 -0.31 14.90
N CYS A 197 6.22 -1.05 14.38
CA CYS A 197 5.04 -1.53 15.10
C CYS A 197 4.97 -3.06 15.04
N ARG A 198 6.12 -3.74 15.15
CA ARG A 198 6.19 -5.20 14.98
C ARG A 198 5.56 -5.90 16.18
N ARG A 199 4.71 -6.91 15.95
CA ARG A 199 4.02 -7.64 17.03
C ARG A 199 3.29 -6.72 18.02
N THR A 200 2.87 -5.54 17.56
CA THR A 200 2.05 -4.63 18.38
C THR A 200 0.67 -5.23 18.59
N ARG A 201 0.08 -5.00 19.77
CA ARG A 201 -1.28 -5.41 20.05
C ARG A 201 -2.19 -4.21 20.23
N TRP A 202 -3.20 -4.10 19.38
CA TRP A 202 -4.21 -3.06 19.42
C TRP A 202 -5.53 -3.66 19.91
N THR A 203 -5.79 -3.56 21.22
CA THR A 203 -7.02 -4.09 21.83
C THR A 203 -8.15 -3.06 21.85
N SER A 204 -7.94 -1.90 21.23
CA SER A 204 -8.93 -0.83 21.05
C SER A 204 -8.64 -0.06 19.76
N THR A 205 -9.53 0.86 19.38
CA THR A 205 -9.37 1.67 18.16
C THR A 205 -8.13 2.54 18.23
N ALA A 206 -7.33 2.53 17.16
CA ALA A 206 -6.09 3.30 17.10
C ALA A 206 -5.99 4.10 15.80
N ALA A 207 -5.48 5.33 15.92
CA ALA A 207 -5.25 6.23 14.80
C ALA A 207 -3.80 6.70 14.79
N LEU A 208 -3.01 6.24 13.82
CA LEU A 208 -1.65 6.70 13.56
C LEU A 208 -1.73 7.82 12.53
N ARG A 209 -1.42 9.04 12.96
CA ARG A 209 -1.36 10.25 12.14
C ARG A 209 0.10 10.64 11.98
N LEU A 210 0.65 10.33 10.82
CA LEU A 210 2.08 10.37 10.58
C LEU A 210 2.40 11.44 9.53
N ARG A 211 3.50 12.17 9.70
CA ARG A 211 3.96 13.15 8.69
C ARG A 211 4.99 12.54 7.76
N ARG A 212 6.03 12.00 8.37
CA ARG A 212 7.15 11.29 7.78
C ARG A 212 7.30 10.04 8.61
N ALA A 213 7.23 8.87 7.98
CA ALA A 213 7.47 7.57 8.62
C ALA A 213 7.54 6.45 7.57
N ALA A 214 8.57 5.62 7.66
CA ALA A 214 8.54 4.26 7.13
C ALA A 214 7.97 3.32 8.20
N VAL A 215 6.74 2.84 7.99
CA VAL A 215 5.96 2.08 8.97
C VAL A 215 6.05 0.59 8.71
N ASP A 216 6.51 -0.17 9.71
CA ASP A 216 6.57 -1.63 9.68
C ASP A 216 5.53 -2.20 10.66
N LEU A 217 4.51 -2.90 10.13
CA LEU A 217 3.43 -3.52 10.91
C LEU A 217 3.58 -5.05 10.95
N THR A 218 4.78 -5.59 10.74
CA THR A 218 5.01 -7.04 10.71
C THR A 218 4.47 -7.73 11.97
N ASP A 219 3.64 -8.75 11.81
CA ASP A 219 2.98 -9.53 12.86
C ASP A 219 2.11 -8.71 13.82
N ALA A 220 1.65 -7.52 13.43
CA ALA A 220 0.76 -6.70 14.26
C ALA A 220 -0.62 -7.34 14.42
N ILE A 221 -1.12 -7.38 15.66
CA ILE A 221 -2.41 -7.93 16.03
C ILE A 221 -3.40 -6.77 16.17
N VAL A 222 -4.35 -6.70 15.24
CA VAL A 222 -5.33 -5.62 15.13
C VAL A 222 -6.72 -6.17 15.49
N GLU A 223 -7.11 -6.09 16.76
CA GLU A 223 -8.42 -6.59 17.23
C GLU A 223 -9.56 -5.60 16.94
N HIS A 224 -9.22 -4.33 16.75
CA HIS A 224 -10.15 -3.22 16.53
C HIS A 224 -9.63 -2.32 15.41
N PRO A 225 -10.47 -1.43 14.83
CA PRO A 225 -10.05 -0.56 13.73
C PRO A 225 -8.75 0.20 14.01
N LEU A 226 -7.76 -0.02 13.13
CA LEU A 226 -6.47 0.66 13.10
C LEU A 226 -6.39 1.48 11.81
N SER A 227 -6.31 2.80 11.92
CA SER A 227 -6.08 3.67 10.77
C SER A 227 -4.66 4.21 10.76
N VAL A 228 -3.95 4.07 9.64
CA VAL A 228 -2.66 4.72 9.40
C VAL A 228 -2.84 5.74 8.29
N ALA A 229 -2.68 7.01 8.62
CA ALA A 229 -2.92 8.12 7.71
C ALA A 229 -1.71 9.05 7.61
N ALA A 230 -1.36 9.45 6.39
CA ALA A 230 -0.46 10.57 6.18
C ALA A 230 -1.18 11.89 6.45
N HIS A 231 -0.70 12.66 7.42
CA HIS A 231 -1.31 13.92 7.81
C HIS A 231 -0.39 15.10 7.43
N ALA A 232 -0.83 15.94 6.49
CA ALA A 232 -0.01 17.02 5.94
C ALA A 232 0.11 18.26 6.84
N ARG A 233 -0.82 18.45 7.79
CA ARG A 233 -0.80 19.64 8.67
C ARG A 233 0.34 19.53 9.69
N PRO A 234 1.19 20.56 9.85
CA PRO A 234 2.16 20.63 10.93
C PRO A 234 1.39 20.51 12.24
N VAL A 235 1.90 19.69 13.15
CA VAL A 235 1.32 19.69 14.47
C VAL A 235 1.65 21.03 15.13
N ALA A 236 0.68 21.69 15.75
CA ALA A 236 0.97 22.88 16.51
C ALA A 236 1.57 22.43 17.85
N GLY A 237 2.81 22.81 18.13
CA GLY A 237 3.31 22.73 19.50
C GLY A 237 2.46 23.63 20.42
N PRO A 238 2.47 23.41 21.74
CA PRO A 238 1.73 24.23 22.71
C PRO A 238 2.05 25.75 22.65
N SER A 239 3.13 26.15 21.97
CA SER A 239 3.55 27.54 21.75
C SER A 239 3.15 28.14 20.39
N GLY A 240 2.36 27.43 19.58
CA GLY A 240 1.95 27.91 18.24
C GLY A 240 3.07 27.98 17.20
N GLN A 241 4.30 27.59 17.55
CA GLN A 241 5.36 27.37 16.58
C GLN A 241 5.05 26.06 15.83
N ALA A 242 4.72 26.19 14.55
CA ALA A 242 4.60 25.05 13.66
C ALA A 242 5.93 24.29 13.64
N PHE A 243 5.89 22.97 13.83
CA PHE A 243 7.04 22.13 13.49
C PHE A 243 7.46 22.46 12.05
N GLU A 244 8.76 22.62 11.82
CA GLU A 244 9.31 22.94 10.50
C GLU A 244 8.61 22.12 9.40
N ALA A 245 8.32 22.79 8.28
CA ALA A 245 7.71 22.16 7.13
C ALA A 245 8.56 20.93 6.76
N ALA A 246 7.94 19.75 6.78
CA ALA A 246 8.58 18.52 6.35
C ALA A 246 9.25 18.76 4.99
N ARG A 247 10.50 18.32 4.82
CA ARG A 247 11.19 18.43 3.54
C ARG A 247 10.27 17.84 2.45
N PRO A 248 10.01 18.57 1.35
CA PRO A 248 9.16 18.06 0.29
C PRO A 248 9.75 16.75 -0.25
N GLY A 249 8.97 15.65 -0.16
CA GLY A 249 9.31 14.37 -0.76
C GLY A 249 9.49 13.16 0.18
N VAL A 250 9.39 13.31 1.51
CA VAL A 250 9.40 12.15 2.43
C VAL A 250 8.02 11.99 3.07
N GLY A 251 7.12 11.32 2.36
CA GLY A 251 5.78 10.97 2.86
C GLY A 251 5.77 9.76 3.79
N VAL A 252 4.58 9.33 4.17
CA VAL A 252 4.37 8.10 4.94
C VAL A 252 4.37 6.92 3.98
N ARG A 253 5.20 5.91 4.27
CA ARG A 253 5.26 4.67 3.50
C ARG A 253 5.09 3.46 4.39
N ILE A 254 4.36 2.46 3.94
CA ILE A 254 4.29 1.17 4.63
C ILE A 254 5.35 0.26 4.03
N THR A 255 6.20 -0.31 4.88
CA THR A 255 7.29 -1.20 4.47
C THR A 255 6.87 -2.66 4.51
N SER A 256 6.07 -3.08 5.48
CA SER A 256 5.65 -4.48 5.62
C SER A 256 4.32 -4.59 6.36
N LEU A 257 3.45 -5.48 5.87
CA LEU A 257 2.23 -5.97 6.51
C LEU A 257 2.27 -7.49 6.73
N ARG A 258 3.44 -8.13 6.61
CA ARG A 258 3.59 -9.59 6.76
C ARG A 258 3.08 -10.04 8.12
N GLY A 259 2.22 -11.05 8.17
CA GLY A 259 1.67 -11.60 9.41
C GLY A 259 0.67 -10.70 10.14
N ALA A 260 0.46 -9.45 9.68
CA ALA A 260 -0.54 -8.56 10.24
C ALA A 260 -1.95 -8.97 9.83
N ASP A 261 -2.93 -8.73 10.71
CA ASP A 261 -4.35 -8.87 10.36
C ASP A 261 -4.87 -7.57 9.71
N ALA A 262 -5.23 -7.65 8.43
CA ALA A 262 -5.74 -6.53 7.67
C ALA A 262 -7.27 -6.35 7.73
N ALA A 263 -8.01 -7.21 8.45
CA ALA A 263 -9.48 -7.12 8.56
C ALA A 263 -9.98 -5.77 9.09
N HIS A 264 -9.21 -5.17 9.99
CA HIS A 264 -9.51 -3.90 10.64
C HIS A 264 -8.50 -2.80 10.30
N LEU A 265 -7.69 -3.00 9.25
CA LEU A 265 -6.64 -2.06 8.86
C LEU A 265 -7.13 -1.11 7.75
N VAL A 266 -7.02 0.19 8.01
CA VAL A 266 -7.27 1.25 7.05
C VAL A 266 -5.98 2.01 6.79
N LEU A 267 -5.58 2.12 5.54
CA LEU A 267 -4.41 2.88 5.11
C LEU A 267 -4.84 4.04 4.23
N ALA A 268 -4.54 5.27 4.65
CA ALA A 268 -4.96 6.49 3.97
C ALA A 268 -3.75 7.36 3.58
N ASP A 269 -3.69 7.75 2.31
CA ASP A 269 -2.67 8.67 1.79
C ASP A 269 -1.22 8.16 1.95
N VAL A 270 -1.00 6.83 1.84
CA VAL A 270 0.32 6.19 2.07
C VAL A 270 0.97 5.62 0.81
N ASP A 271 2.29 5.56 0.79
CA ASP A 271 3.07 4.85 -0.22
C ASP A 271 3.24 3.35 0.13
N LEU A 272 2.77 2.48 -0.76
CA LEU A 272 2.86 1.02 -0.69
C LEU A 272 3.82 0.44 -1.75
N SER A 273 4.57 1.27 -2.48
CA SER A 273 5.44 0.84 -3.59
C SER A 273 6.51 -0.19 -3.19
N GLY A 274 6.95 -0.16 -1.95
CA GLY A 274 7.91 -1.11 -1.37
C GLY A 274 7.33 -1.98 -0.27
N CYS A 275 5.99 -2.07 -0.16
CA CYS A 275 5.33 -2.79 0.91
C CYS A 275 5.34 -4.30 0.66
N PHE A 276 5.78 -5.08 1.65
CA PHE A 276 5.58 -6.53 1.66
C PHE A 276 4.15 -6.86 2.11
N LEU A 277 3.36 -7.43 1.19
CA LEU A 277 1.95 -7.81 1.38
C LEU A 277 1.76 -9.33 1.42
N ALA A 278 2.74 -10.09 0.96
CA ALA A 278 2.72 -11.54 1.06
C ALA A 278 2.82 -11.98 2.52
N GLY A 279 1.87 -12.84 2.92
CA GLY A 279 1.75 -13.32 4.30
C GLY A 279 0.86 -12.45 5.19
N THR A 280 0.25 -11.38 4.68
CA THR A 280 -0.80 -10.63 5.40
C THR A 280 -2.06 -11.49 5.55
N ILE A 281 -2.65 -11.47 6.74
CA ILE A 281 -3.89 -12.18 7.08
C ILE A 281 -5.07 -11.27 6.69
N HIS A 282 -6.14 -11.84 6.12
CA HIS A 282 -7.31 -11.10 5.63
C HIS A 282 -6.97 -9.92 4.70
N LEU A 283 -5.97 -10.10 3.82
CA LEU A 283 -5.56 -9.06 2.87
C LEU A 283 -6.72 -8.61 1.96
N ASP A 284 -7.73 -9.46 1.76
CA ASP A 284 -8.96 -9.14 1.04
C ASP A 284 -9.88 -8.15 1.74
N GLN A 285 -9.62 -7.82 3.01
CA GLN A 285 -10.39 -6.85 3.80
C GLN A 285 -9.63 -5.54 4.05
N LEU A 286 -8.39 -5.43 3.56
CA LEU A 286 -7.59 -4.21 3.65
C LEU A 286 -8.32 -3.04 2.99
N ARG A 287 -8.47 -1.92 3.72
CA ARG A 287 -9.07 -0.70 3.16
C ARG A 287 -7.99 0.31 2.80
N LEU A 288 -8.02 0.75 1.55
CA LEU A 288 -7.15 1.82 1.04
C LEU A 288 -7.99 3.05 0.72
N GLU A 289 -7.66 4.17 1.36
CA GLU A 289 -8.36 5.45 1.21
C GLU A 289 -7.41 6.55 0.73
N GLY A 290 -7.97 7.59 0.11
CA GLY A 290 -7.19 8.74 -0.38
C GLY A 290 -6.19 8.38 -1.49
N GLN A 291 -5.04 9.06 -1.48
CA GLN A 291 -3.96 8.89 -2.45
C GLN A 291 -2.96 7.84 -1.99
N TYR A 292 -3.12 6.61 -2.45
CA TYR A 292 -2.12 5.56 -2.23
C TYR A 292 -1.27 5.32 -3.48
N LEU A 293 0.01 5.02 -3.28
CA LEU A 293 0.96 4.71 -4.34
C LEU A 293 1.33 3.23 -4.32
N LEU A 294 1.32 2.60 -5.48
CA LEU A 294 1.86 1.25 -5.71
C LEU A 294 2.90 1.35 -6.81
N ALA A 295 3.92 0.50 -6.77
CA ALA A 295 4.95 0.50 -7.78
C ALA A 295 4.31 0.23 -9.16
N PRO A 296 4.58 1.06 -10.19
CA PRO A 296 4.09 0.77 -11.52
C PRO A 296 4.97 -0.27 -12.20
N ALA A 297 4.37 -1.13 -13.03
CA ALA A 297 5.12 -1.97 -13.94
C ALA A 297 5.92 -1.08 -14.92
N PRO A 298 7.24 -1.29 -15.09
CA PRO A 298 8.08 -0.44 -15.94
C PRO A 298 7.59 -0.42 -17.38
N SER A 299 7.25 0.78 -17.86
CA SER A 299 6.79 1.03 -19.23
C SER A 299 7.97 1.14 -20.19
N GLY A 300 7.83 0.54 -21.37
CA GLY A 300 8.83 0.63 -22.43
C GLY A 300 8.49 -0.31 -23.59
N LEU A 301 9.02 0.00 -24.79
CA LEU A 301 8.92 -0.90 -25.93
C LEU A 301 9.97 -2.00 -25.75
N ARG A 302 9.54 -3.22 -25.44
CA ARG A 302 10.44 -4.37 -25.26
C ARG A 302 10.35 -5.25 -26.50
N TRP A 303 11.49 -5.55 -27.09
CA TRP A 303 11.56 -6.49 -28.20
C TRP A 303 11.52 -7.93 -27.65
N ARG A 304 10.55 -8.73 -28.09
CA ARG A 304 10.48 -10.17 -27.81
C ARG A 304 10.68 -10.91 -29.13
N GLY A 305 11.93 -11.13 -29.51
CA GLY A 305 12.28 -11.52 -30.88
C GLY A 305 12.04 -10.37 -31.85
N ALA A 306 11.40 -10.64 -33.00
CA ALA A 306 11.11 -9.63 -34.03
C ALA A 306 9.87 -8.75 -33.75
N LEU A 307 9.15 -8.96 -32.64
CA LEU A 307 7.90 -8.25 -32.33
C LEU A 307 8.10 -7.22 -31.22
N PRO A 308 7.79 -5.92 -31.45
CA PRO A 308 7.79 -4.91 -30.40
C PRO A 308 6.57 -5.11 -29.49
N VAL A 309 6.83 -5.39 -28.21
CA VAL A 309 5.78 -5.52 -27.19
C VAL A 309 5.89 -4.34 -26.24
N ARG A 310 4.90 -3.45 -26.26
CA ARG A 310 4.82 -2.35 -25.30
C ARG A 310 4.37 -2.88 -23.93
N GLY A 311 5.17 -2.59 -22.90
CA GLY A 311 4.82 -2.89 -21.51
C GLY A 311 3.46 -2.30 -21.13
N THR A 312 2.66 -3.07 -20.41
CA THR A 312 1.37 -2.60 -19.90
C THR A 312 1.63 -1.78 -18.64
N GLN A 313 1.25 -0.50 -18.64
CA GLN A 313 1.20 0.25 -17.39
C GLN A 313 0.09 -0.33 -16.52
N ARG A 314 0.48 -0.80 -15.33
CA ARG A 314 -0.39 -1.31 -14.29
C ARG A 314 0.30 -1.13 -12.94
N ARG A 315 -0.48 -1.15 -11.86
CA ARG A 315 0.03 -1.25 -10.49
C ARG A 315 0.53 -2.68 -10.22
N THR A 316 1.67 -2.80 -9.54
CA THR A 316 2.32 -4.08 -9.21
C THR A 316 2.75 -4.12 -7.75
N LEU A 317 2.82 -5.34 -7.22
CA LEU A 317 3.33 -5.61 -5.88
C LEU A 317 4.86 -5.50 -5.83
N ALA A 318 5.43 -5.09 -4.71
CA ALA A 318 6.88 -5.05 -4.51
C ALA A 318 7.50 -6.44 -4.73
N GLU A 319 6.85 -7.50 -4.29
CA GLU A 319 7.33 -8.87 -4.45
C GLU A 319 7.31 -9.35 -5.91
N GLU A 320 6.44 -8.79 -6.77
CA GLU A 320 6.54 -9.04 -8.22
C GLU A 320 7.80 -8.39 -8.80
N HIS A 321 8.17 -7.19 -8.34
CA HIS A 321 9.41 -6.55 -8.77
C HIS A 321 10.62 -7.42 -8.43
N HIS A 322 10.66 -7.93 -7.20
CA HIS A 322 11.69 -8.84 -6.72
C HIS A 322 11.80 -10.10 -7.59
N TRP A 323 10.66 -10.75 -7.87
CA TRP A 323 10.61 -11.94 -8.73
C TRP A 323 11.12 -11.67 -10.15
N ARG A 324 10.71 -10.56 -10.76
CA ARG A 324 11.12 -10.25 -12.14
C ARG A 324 12.57 -9.83 -12.26
N ALA A 325 13.06 -9.07 -11.29
CA ALA A 325 14.47 -8.69 -11.22
C ALA A 325 15.37 -9.92 -11.09
N ALA A 326 14.97 -10.91 -10.27
CA ALA A 326 15.71 -12.16 -10.10
C ALA A 326 15.71 -13.05 -11.37
N ARG A 327 14.59 -13.10 -12.10
CA ARG A 327 14.43 -13.99 -13.26
C ARG A 327 15.07 -13.47 -14.54
N ARG A 328 15.35 -12.16 -14.61
CA ARG A 328 15.99 -11.48 -15.74
C ARG A 328 17.01 -10.50 -15.20
N ALA A 329 18.22 -10.99 -14.93
CA ALA A 329 19.36 -10.15 -14.62
C ALA A 329 19.45 -9.01 -15.66
N GLY A 330 19.15 -7.77 -15.25
CA GLY A 330 19.29 -6.59 -16.09
C GLY A 330 18.05 -6.05 -16.81
N THR A 331 16.81 -6.44 -16.49
CA THR A 331 15.66 -5.69 -17.04
C THR A 331 15.49 -4.32 -16.37
N GLU A 332 15.82 -3.26 -17.11
CA GLU A 332 15.60 -1.86 -16.72
C GLU A 332 14.19 -1.65 -16.12
N GLY A 333 14.17 -1.04 -14.92
CA GLY A 333 12.96 -0.58 -14.23
C GLY A 333 12.31 -1.56 -13.24
N TRP A 334 12.83 -2.77 -13.03
CA TRP A 334 12.38 -3.66 -11.94
C TRP A 334 13.31 -3.58 -10.74
N THR A 335 12.73 -3.52 -9.54
CA THR A 335 13.47 -3.37 -8.28
C THR A 335 13.89 -4.75 -7.76
N PRO A 336 15.18 -5.00 -7.47
CA PRO A 336 15.63 -6.25 -6.87
C PRO A 336 15.15 -6.40 -5.43
N ALA A 337 15.08 -7.64 -4.96
CA ALA A 337 14.85 -7.93 -3.55
C ALA A 337 15.96 -7.32 -2.68
N PRO A 338 15.63 -6.75 -1.51
CA PRO A 338 16.62 -6.44 -0.48
C PRO A 338 17.47 -7.66 -0.14
N ALA A 339 18.71 -7.43 0.31
CA ALA A 339 19.61 -8.52 0.69
C ALA A 339 19.00 -9.35 1.84
N GLY A 340 19.04 -10.67 1.69
CA GLY A 340 18.48 -11.63 2.67
C GLY A 340 17.00 -11.94 2.51
N GLU A 341 16.28 -11.26 1.59
CA GLU A 341 14.85 -11.47 1.40
C GLU A 341 14.58 -12.60 0.39
N GLN A 342 13.62 -13.48 0.72
CA GLN A 342 13.24 -14.58 -0.16
C GLN A 342 12.40 -14.06 -1.34
N VAL A 343 12.82 -14.41 -2.56
CA VAL A 343 12.05 -14.10 -3.78
C VAL A 343 10.90 -15.10 -3.92
N LEU A 344 9.68 -14.60 -3.89
CA LEU A 344 8.47 -15.42 -4.02
C LEU A 344 8.25 -15.92 -5.45
N ALA A 345 7.79 -17.17 -5.56
CA ALA A 345 7.40 -17.76 -6.84
C ALA A 345 6.00 -17.25 -7.28
N PRO A 346 5.68 -17.31 -8.58
CA PRO A 346 4.38 -16.88 -9.10
C PRO A 346 3.19 -17.61 -8.47
N THR A 347 3.38 -18.88 -8.08
CA THR A 347 2.39 -19.69 -7.35
C THR A 347 1.97 -19.04 -6.04
N ALA A 348 2.91 -18.45 -5.30
CA ALA A 348 2.66 -17.75 -4.05
C ALA A 348 2.11 -16.32 -4.27
N LEU A 349 2.48 -15.65 -5.37
CA LEU A 349 2.02 -14.30 -5.68
C LEU A 349 0.58 -14.24 -6.22
N ALA A 350 0.12 -15.27 -6.93
CA ALA A 350 -1.23 -15.28 -7.51
C ALA A 350 -2.35 -15.14 -6.44
N PRO A 351 -2.32 -15.84 -5.29
CA PRO A 351 -3.26 -15.62 -4.20
C PRO A 351 -3.23 -14.20 -3.61
N VAL A 352 -2.06 -13.57 -3.52
CA VAL A 352 -1.91 -12.20 -3.00
C VAL A 352 -2.64 -11.21 -3.93
N TYR A 353 -2.41 -11.33 -5.24
CA TYR A 353 -3.15 -10.56 -6.25
C TYR A 353 -4.66 -10.78 -6.19
N ARG A 354 -5.10 -12.03 -5.97
CA ARG A 354 -6.53 -12.36 -5.85
C ARG A 354 -7.18 -11.70 -4.63
N GLN A 355 -6.52 -11.73 -3.49
CA GLN A 355 -7.02 -11.10 -2.26
C GLN A 355 -7.14 -9.59 -2.43
N LEU A 356 -6.10 -8.92 -2.94
CA LEU A 356 -6.16 -7.48 -3.23
C LEU A 356 -7.22 -7.13 -4.27
N ARG A 357 -7.37 -7.94 -5.31
CA ARG A 357 -8.46 -7.77 -6.28
C ARG A 357 -9.82 -7.79 -5.57
N LYS A 358 -10.06 -8.75 -4.68
CA LYS A 358 -11.31 -8.86 -3.91
C LYS A 358 -11.54 -7.62 -3.04
N ALA A 359 -10.53 -7.14 -2.30
CA ALA A 359 -10.62 -5.90 -1.53
C ALA A 359 -11.05 -4.69 -2.39
N PHE A 360 -10.54 -4.60 -3.61
CA PHE A 360 -10.87 -3.54 -4.56
C PHE A 360 -12.26 -3.70 -5.19
N GLU A 361 -12.68 -4.93 -5.46
CA GLU A 361 -14.04 -5.24 -5.92
C GLU A 361 -15.07 -4.87 -4.83
N ASP A 362 -14.80 -5.23 -3.57
CA ASP A 362 -15.65 -4.96 -2.41
C ASP A 362 -15.76 -3.44 -2.11
N SER A 363 -14.70 -2.67 -2.36
CA SER A 363 -14.70 -1.20 -2.29
C SER A 363 -15.24 -0.50 -3.55
N LYS A 364 -15.72 -1.26 -4.55
CA LYS A 364 -16.22 -0.76 -5.85
C LYS A 364 -15.16 -0.01 -6.68
N HIS A 365 -13.88 -0.23 -6.41
CA HIS A 365 -12.77 0.38 -7.14
C HIS A 365 -12.38 -0.45 -8.38
N GLU A 366 -13.30 -0.51 -9.35
CA GLU A 366 -13.20 -1.30 -10.60
C GLU A 366 -11.90 -1.08 -11.41
N PRO A 367 -11.36 0.14 -11.58
CA PRO A 367 -10.08 0.35 -12.29
C PRO A 367 -8.90 -0.41 -11.69
N GLY A 368 -8.83 -0.41 -10.35
CA GLY A 368 -7.76 -0.99 -9.55
C GLY A 368 -7.89 -2.51 -9.49
N ALA A 369 -9.11 -3.01 -9.28
CA ALA A 369 -9.40 -4.44 -9.36
C ALA A 369 -8.93 -5.06 -10.69
N ALA A 370 -9.10 -4.35 -11.82
CA ALA A 370 -8.64 -4.80 -13.13
C ALA A 370 -7.10 -4.93 -13.23
N ASP A 371 -6.34 -4.03 -12.60
CA ASP A 371 -4.87 -4.11 -12.58
C ASP A 371 -4.41 -5.36 -11.80
N PHE A 372 -5.02 -5.63 -10.64
CA PHE A 372 -4.72 -6.82 -9.83
C PHE A 372 -5.20 -8.11 -10.50
N TYR A 373 -6.33 -8.10 -11.20
CA TYR A 373 -6.78 -9.22 -12.03
C TYR A 373 -5.74 -9.56 -13.11
N TYR A 374 -5.22 -8.54 -13.80
CA TYR A 374 -4.16 -8.76 -14.79
C TYR A 374 -2.91 -9.36 -14.14
N GLY A 375 -2.51 -8.85 -12.97
CA GLY A 375 -1.41 -9.40 -12.16
C GLY A 375 -1.62 -10.87 -11.81
N GLU A 376 -2.80 -11.23 -11.28
CA GLU A 376 -3.19 -12.61 -10.95
C GLU A 376 -3.03 -13.54 -12.16
N MET A 377 -3.61 -13.18 -13.31
CA MET A 377 -3.55 -14.00 -14.52
C MET A 377 -2.12 -14.13 -15.07
N GLU A 378 -1.30 -13.10 -14.92
CA GLU A 378 0.11 -13.18 -15.31
C GLU A 378 0.91 -14.10 -14.38
N MET A 379 0.68 -14.05 -13.07
CA MET A 379 1.33 -14.96 -12.14
C MET A 379 0.91 -16.40 -12.42
N ARG A 380 -0.38 -16.68 -12.65
CA ARG A 380 -0.87 -18.01 -13.06
C ARG A 380 -0.20 -18.50 -14.35
N ARG A 381 -0.08 -17.66 -15.38
CA ARG A 381 0.59 -18.06 -16.63
C ARG A 381 2.05 -18.49 -16.42
N HIS A 382 2.75 -17.88 -15.46
CA HIS A 382 4.15 -18.20 -15.13
C HIS A 382 4.29 -19.16 -13.96
N ALA A 383 3.18 -19.66 -13.40
CA ALA A 383 3.18 -20.62 -12.32
C ALA A 383 3.52 -22.02 -12.86
N ASP A 384 4.37 -22.74 -12.13
CA ASP A 384 4.92 -24.02 -12.56
C ASP A 384 3.97 -25.19 -12.28
N ASP A 385 2.97 -25.00 -11.41
CA ASP A 385 1.94 -25.96 -11.00
C ASP A 385 0.79 -26.13 -12.01
N ILE A 386 0.64 -25.19 -12.95
CA ILE A 386 -0.45 -25.21 -13.93
C ILE A 386 -0.14 -26.15 -15.10
N PRO A 387 -1.08 -27.06 -15.48
CA PRO A 387 -0.92 -27.91 -16.66
C PRO A 387 -0.69 -27.11 -17.95
N TRP A 388 0.06 -27.70 -18.87
CA TRP A 388 0.43 -27.03 -20.13
C TRP A 388 -0.79 -26.54 -20.95
N GLY A 389 -1.91 -27.27 -20.90
CA GLY A 389 -3.14 -26.91 -21.60
C GLY A 389 -3.78 -25.63 -21.07
N GLU A 390 -3.88 -25.49 -19.74
CA GLU A 390 -4.38 -24.27 -19.10
C GLU A 390 -3.41 -23.10 -19.32
N ARG A 391 -2.09 -23.34 -19.24
CA ARG A 391 -1.08 -22.32 -19.58
C ARG A 391 -1.21 -21.85 -21.04
N GLY A 392 -1.49 -22.77 -21.96
CA GLY A 392 -1.79 -22.48 -23.36
C GLY A 392 -3.03 -21.60 -23.53
N LEU A 393 -4.12 -21.96 -22.83
CA LEU A 393 -5.37 -21.18 -22.82
C LEU A 393 -5.15 -19.76 -22.27
N LEU A 394 -4.46 -19.61 -21.15
CA LEU A 394 -4.12 -18.31 -20.57
C LEU A 394 -3.24 -17.48 -21.52
N THR A 395 -2.32 -18.13 -22.23
CA THR A 395 -1.47 -17.48 -23.23
C THR A 395 -2.28 -16.99 -24.43
N ALA A 396 -3.23 -17.79 -24.93
CA ALA A 396 -4.15 -17.40 -25.99
C ALA A 396 -5.07 -16.25 -25.54
N TYR A 397 -5.64 -16.34 -24.33
CA TYR A 397 -6.49 -15.30 -23.76
C TYR A 397 -5.75 -13.96 -23.59
N TRP A 398 -4.49 -14.01 -23.14
CA TRP A 398 -3.59 -12.86 -23.12
C TRP A 398 -3.31 -12.31 -24.52
N ALA A 399 -3.01 -13.19 -25.48
CA ALA A 399 -2.64 -12.81 -26.85
C ALA A 399 -3.79 -12.08 -27.57
N LEU A 400 -5.00 -12.63 -27.43
CA LEU A 400 -6.21 -12.18 -28.11
C LEU A 400 -6.80 -10.91 -27.47
N SER A 401 -6.86 -10.83 -26.14
CA SER A 401 -7.65 -9.80 -25.45
C SER A 401 -6.92 -9.09 -24.30
N GLY A 402 -5.68 -9.49 -23.98
CA GLY A 402 -4.98 -9.00 -22.80
C GLY A 402 -5.73 -9.34 -21.51
N TYR A 403 -6.23 -10.58 -21.41
CA TYR A 403 -7.10 -11.04 -20.33
C TYR A 403 -8.45 -10.29 -20.26
N GLY A 404 -9.05 -9.98 -21.42
CA GLY A 404 -10.36 -9.34 -21.47
C GLY A 404 -10.36 -7.85 -21.11
N LEU A 405 -9.18 -7.24 -20.89
CA LEU A 405 -9.06 -5.83 -20.46
C LEU A 405 -8.65 -4.88 -21.58
N ARG A 406 -8.33 -5.38 -22.79
CA ARG A 406 -7.81 -4.55 -23.90
C ARG A 406 -8.65 -4.70 -25.17
N ALA A 407 -9.62 -3.79 -25.31
CA ALA A 407 -10.51 -3.74 -26.47
C ALA A 407 -9.75 -3.59 -27.81
N SER A 408 -8.66 -2.80 -27.84
CA SER A 408 -7.87 -2.58 -29.05
C SER A 408 -7.21 -3.86 -29.59
N ARG A 409 -6.78 -4.78 -28.71
CA ARG A 409 -6.19 -6.06 -29.13
C ARG A 409 -7.25 -6.99 -29.69
N ALA A 410 -8.38 -7.12 -28.99
CA ALA A 410 -9.49 -7.98 -29.41
C ALA A 410 -10.08 -7.49 -30.75
N PHE A 411 -10.28 -6.18 -30.88
CA PHE A 411 -10.74 -5.56 -32.12
C PHE A 411 -9.73 -5.72 -33.26
N GLY A 412 -8.43 -5.56 -32.98
CA GLY A 412 -7.37 -5.80 -33.95
C GLY A 412 -7.35 -7.24 -34.47
N TRP A 413 -7.51 -8.22 -33.58
CA TRP A 413 -7.63 -9.64 -33.96
C TRP A 413 -8.91 -9.93 -34.73
N LEU A 414 -10.03 -9.31 -34.36
CA LEU A 414 -11.28 -9.41 -35.11
C LEU A 414 -11.10 -8.89 -36.54
N LEU A 415 -10.51 -7.69 -36.70
CA LEU A 415 -10.26 -7.10 -38.02
C LEU A 415 -9.27 -7.94 -38.84
N ALA A 416 -8.20 -8.44 -38.22
CA ALA A 416 -7.23 -9.31 -38.88
C ALA A 416 -7.86 -10.63 -39.33
N ALA A 417 -8.68 -11.26 -38.47
CA ALA A 417 -9.39 -12.48 -38.81
C ALA A 417 -10.42 -12.25 -39.93
N MET A 418 -11.18 -11.15 -39.88
CA MET A 418 -12.10 -10.78 -40.95
C MET A 418 -11.35 -10.55 -42.28
N THR A 419 -10.24 -9.81 -42.24
CA THR A 419 -9.41 -9.54 -43.43
C THR A 419 -8.83 -10.83 -44.02
N ALA A 420 -8.28 -11.70 -43.18
CA ALA A 420 -7.76 -13.01 -43.60
C ALA A 420 -8.87 -13.87 -44.21
N THR A 421 -10.06 -13.90 -43.60
CA THR A 421 -11.22 -14.65 -44.11
C THR A 421 -11.67 -14.10 -45.47
N VAL A 422 -11.71 -12.77 -45.64
CA VAL A 422 -12.02 -12.14 -46.94
C VAL A 422 -10.98 -12.53 -47.99
N LEU A 423 -9.68 -12.49 -47.67
CA LEU A 423 -8.62 -12.87 -48.61
C LEU A 423 -8.71 -14.35 -49.02
N VAL A 424 -8.89 -15.26 -48.05
CA VAL A 424 -9.09 -16.69 -48.34
C VAL A 424 -10.34 -16.91 -49.19
N MET A 425 -11.42 -16.18 -48.91
CA MET A 425 -12.67 -16.26 -49.67
C MET A 425 -12.50 -15.74 -51.11
N MET A 426 -11.75 -14.66 -51.32
CA MET A 426 -11.43 -14.14 -52.65
C MET A 426 -10.55 -15.07 -53.48
N LEU A 427 -9.56 -15.69 -52.84
CA LEU A 427 -8.56 -16.53 -53.50
C LEU A 427 -9.08 -17.93 -53.81
N TRP A 428 -9.86 -18.52 -52.89
CA TRP A 428 -10.28 -19.93 -52.95
C TRP A 428 -11.75 -20.18 -52.67
N GLY A 429 -12.43 -19.31 -51.92
CA GLY A 429 -13.77 -19.60 -51.40
C GLY A 429 -14.95 -19.32 -52.35
N LEU A 430 -14.81 -18.33 -53.24
CA LEU A 430 -15.85 -18.00 -54.23
C LEU A 430 -15.64 -18.74 -55.57
N PRO A 431 -16.65 -19.45 -56.10
CA PRO A 431 -16.56 -20.13 -57.40
C PRO A 431 -16.31 -19.14 -58.55
N GLN A 432 -15.66 -19.60 -59.63
CA GLN A 432 -15.33 -18.77 -60.81
C GLN A 432 -16.57 -18.28 -61.55
N GLU A 433 -17.61 -19.11 -61.65
CA GLU A 433 -18.89 -18.78 -62.24
C GLU A 433 -20.01 -19.19 -61.27
N GLY A 434 -21.06 -18.37 -61.17
CA GLY A 434 -22.26 -18.76 -60.44
C GLY A 434 -22.89 -19.98 -61.12
N PRO A 435 -23.25 -21.05 -60.39
CA PRO A 435 -23.83 -22.23 -61.00
C PRO A 435 -25.13 -21.84 -61.69
N LYS A 436 -25.16 -21.97 -63.00
CA LYS A 436 -26.36 -21.70 -63.80
C LYS A 436 -27.25 -22.93 -63.64
N PRO A 437 -28.42 -22.83 -62.99
CA PRO A 437 -29.33 -23.95 -62.89
C PRO A 437 -29.82 -24.31 -64.28
N THR A 438 -29.49 -25.49 -64.75
CA THR A 438 -29.99 -26.02 -66.01
C THR A 438 -31.29 -26.75 -65.72
N SER A 439 -32.40 -26.20 -66.21
CA SER A 439 -33.69 -26.87 -66.11
C SER A 439 -33.92 -27.66 -67.39
N THR A 440 -33.80 -28.98 -67.30
CA THR A 440 -34.17 -29.89 -68.37
C THR A 440 -35.61 -30.31 -68.15
N GLY A 441 -36.44 -30.12 -69.17
CA GLY A 441 -37.86 -30.52 -69.14
C GLY A 441 -38.06 -31.70 -70.08
N THR A 442 -38.58 -32.82 -69.57
CA THR A 442 -39.07 -33.91 -70.40
C THR A 442 -40.59 -33.82 -70.49
N LEU A 443 -41.10 -33.78 -71.70
CA LEU A 443 -42.53 -33.67 -72.00
C LEU A 443 -43.01 -35.01 -72.55
N VAL A 444 -43.77 -35.75 -71.76
CA VAL A 444 -44.34 -37.05 -72.13
C VAL A 444 -45.86 -36.89 -72.18
N GLY A 445 -46.41 -36.82 -73.39
CA GLY A 445 -47.84 -36.52 -73.60
C GLY A 445 -48.19 -35.10 -73.14
N SER A 446 -49.02 -34.97 -72.10
CA SER A 446 -49.41 -33.70 -71.47
C SER A 446 -48.74 -33.45 -70.12
N ALA A 447 -47.86 -34.34 -69.66
CA ALA A 447 -47.16 -34.21 -68.38
C ALA A 447 -45.77 -33.61 -68.60
N LEU A 448 -45.52 -32.49 -67.93
CA LEU A 448 -44.26 -31.73 -67.98
C LEU A 448 -43.49 -32.02 -66.69
N THR A 449 -42.37 -32.75 -66.80
CA THR A 449 -41.47 -32.99 -65.67
C THR A 449 -40.26 -32.09 -65.84
N MET A 450 -40.15 -31.06 -65.00
CA MET A 450 -38.97 -30.18 -64.93
C MET A 450 -38.01 -30.73 -63.87
N THR A 451 -36.81 -31.14 -64.31
CA THR A 451 -35.69 -31.43 -63.42
C THR A 451 -34.71 -30.27 -63.48
N THR A 452 -34.59 -29.53 -62.37
CA THR A 452 -33.59 -28.47 -62.25
C THR A 452 -32.34 -29.03 -61.59
N GLU A 453 -31.28 -29.23 -62.37
CA GLU A 453 -29.98 -29.64 -61.86
C GLU A 453 -29.08 -28.42 -61.69
N THR A 454 -28.58 -28.23 -60.46
CA THR A 454 -27.60 -27.19 -60.14
C THR A 454 -26.24 -27.85 -60.00
N PRO A 455 -25.28 -27.60 -60.92
CA PRO A 455 -23.96 -28.25 -60.86
C PRO A 455 -23.14 -27.76 -59.68
N ASP A 456 -22.27 -28.63 -59.16
CA ASP A 456 -21.39 -28.30 -58.02
C ASP A 456 -20.47 -27.10 -58.34
N PRO A 457 -20.21 -26.22 -57.35
CA PRO A 457 -19.38 -25.04 -57.55
C PRO A 457 -17.94 -25.46 -57.92
N ARG A 458 -17.52 -25.09 -59.13
CA ARG A 458 -16.17 -25.40 -59.64
C ARG A 458 -15.10 -24.67 -58.83
N GLU A 459 -14.03 -25.40 -58.50
CA GLU A 459 -12.87 -24.84 -57.82
C GLU A 459 -12.19 -23.73 -58.64
N THR A 460 -11.61 -22.77 -57.93
CA THR A 460 -10.94 -21.62 -58.55
C THR A 460 -9.61 -22.00 -59.19
N SER A 461 -9.52 -21.96 -60.52
CA SER A 461 -8.29 -22.09 -61.32
C SER A 461 -7.94 -20.77 -62.04
N GLY A 462 -6.65 -20.45 -62.23
CA GLY A 462 -6.17 -19.20 -62.87
C GLY A 462 -5.25 -18.31 -62.00
N PRO A 463 -4.62 -17.26 -62.56
CA PRO A 463 -3.58 -16.46 -61.89
C PRO A 463 -4.12 -15.61 -60.72
N TYR A 464 -3.32 -15.48 -59.64
CA TYR A 464 -3.73 -14.83 -58.39
C TYR A 464 -4.18 -13.37 -58.55
N ALA A 465 -3.55 -12.62 -59.46
CA ALA A 465 -3.90 -11.23 -59.74
C ALA A 465 -5.34 -11.06 -60.25
N ALA A 466 -5.86 -12.03 -61.03
CA ALA A 466 -7.23 -12.00 -61.53
C ALA A 466 -8.27 -12.34 -60.44
N ARG A 467 -7.83 -12.96 -59.34
CA ARG A 467 -8.70 -13.33 -58.20
C ARG A 467 -8.89 -12.19 -57.20
N LEU A 468 -7.95 -11.24 -57.17
CA LEU A 468 -8.00 -10.03 -56.34
C LEU A 468 -8.79 -8.90 -57.02
N SER A 469 -10.07 -9.14 -57.31
CA SER A 469 -10.96 -8.16 -57.94
C SER A 469 -11.93 -7.50 -56.96
N THR A 470 -12.36 -6.27 -57.26
CA THR A 470 -13.33 -5.52 -56.43
C THR A 470 -14.67 -6.26 -56.30
N GLU A 471 -15.11 -6.96 -57.35
CA GLU A 471 -16.35 -7.73 -57.35
C GLU A 471 -16.27 -8.95 -56.40
N ARG A 472 -15.14 -9.66 -56.39
CA ARG A 472 -14.90 -10.76 -55.44
C ARG A 472 -14.74 -10.26 -54.01
N PHE A 473 -14.14 -9.07 -53.82
CA PHE A 473 -14.03 -8.43 -52.52
C PHE A 473 -15.40 -8.13 -51.93
N GLU A 474 -16.30 -7.47 -52.67
CA GLU A 474 -17.64 -7.15 -52.18
C GLU A 474 -18.45 -8.41 -51.85
N LYS A 475 -18.37 -9.44 -52.72
CA LYS A 475 -19.04 -10.73 -52.48
C LYS A 475 -18.48 -11.43 -51.23
N SER A 476 -17.17 -11.43 -51.05
CA SER A 476 -16.49 -12.05 -49.91
C SER A 476 -16.80 -11.30 -48.61
N LEU A 477 -16.73 -9.98 -48.63
CA LEU A 477 -17.03 -9.12 -47.49
C LEU A 477 -18.46 -9.34 -46.99
N ARG A 478 -19.43 -9.42 -47.90
CA ARG A 478 -20.83 -9.70 -47.55
C ARG A 478 -21.00 -11.07 -46.89
N VAL A 479 -20.30 -12.10 -47.39
CA VAL A 479 -20.33 -13.44 -46.78
C VAL A 479 -19.68 -13.44 -45.40
N VAL A 480 -18.55 -12.76 -45.22
CA VAL A 480 -17.85 -12.69 -43.92
C VAL A 480 -18.67 -11.92 -42.89
N ILE A 481 -19.23 -10.76 -43.24
CA ILE A 481 -20.08 -9.98 -42.33
C ILE A 481 -21.32 -10.79 -41.93
N ASN A 482 -22.00 -11.41 -42.89
CA ASN A 482 -23.15 -12.25 -42.59
C ASN A 482 -22.72 -13.46 -41.76
N SER A 483 -21.62 -14.14 -42.05
CA SER A 483 -21.16 -15.28 -41.24
C SER A 483 -20.86 -14.91 -39.78
N VAL A 484 -20.22 -13.75 -39.56
CA VAL A 484 -19.83 -13.29 -38.22
C VAL A 484 -21.01 -12.73 -37.42
N VAL A 485 -21.99 -12.09 -38.07
CA VAL A 485 -23.10 -11.37 -37.41
C VAL A 485 -24.46 -12.06 -37.57
N PHE A 486 -24.74 -12.65 -38.73
CA PHE A 486 -26.03 -13.16 -39.16
C PHE A 486 -25.91 -14.58 -39.76
N ARG A 487 -25.89 -15.61 -38.90
CA ARG A 487 -25.94 -17.09 -39.07
C ARG A 487 -25.99 -17.80 -40.46
N ALA A 488 -26.37 -17.18 -41.60
CA ALA A 488 -26.38 -17.79 -42.93
C ALA A 488 -25.99 -16.81 -44.05
N SER A 489 -25.02 -17.21 -44.89
CA SER A 489 -24.65 -16.48 -46.11
C SER A 489 -25.44 -16.92 -47.36
N GLY A 490 -26.18 -18.04 -47.29
CA GLY A 490 -27.08 -18.53 -48.34
C GLY A 490 -26.43 -18.79 -49.70
N ARG A 491 -25.09 -18.77 -49.80
CA ARG A 491 -24.34 -18.86 -51.05
C ARG A 491 -23.67 -20.21 -51.19
N GLN A 492 -23.66 -20.73 -52.43
CA GLN A 492 -22.89 -21.92 -52.76
C GLN A 492 -21.40 -21.55 -52.81
N LEU A 493 -20.62 -22.18 -51.93
CA LEU A 493 -19.19 -21.94 -51.73
C LEU A 493 -18.40 -23.18 -52.20
N THR A 494 -17.12 -22.98 -52.53
CA THR A 494 -16.21 -24.11 -52.75
C THR A 494 -15.97 -24.88 -51.43
N THR A 495 -15.36 -26.06 -51.50
CA THR A 495 -14.97 -26.83 -50.30
C THR A 495 -14.12 -25.99 -49.35
N ALA A 496 -13.12 -25.27 -49.87
CA ALA A 496 -12.30 -24.35 -49.09
C ALA A 496 -13.11 -23.18 -48.51
N GLY A 497 -14.06 -22.62 -49.26
CA GLY A 497 -14.95 -21.55 -48.80
C GLY A 497 -15.88 -22.01 -47.67
N THR A 498 -16.37 -23.25 -47.74
CA THR A 498 -17.25 -23.85 -46.72
C THR A 498 -16.52 -24.03 -45.39
N TYR A 499 -15.31 -24.62 -45.40
CA TYR A 499 -14.50 -24.75 -44.18
C TYR A 499 -14.09 -23.39 -43.59
N THR A 500 -13.78 -22.42 -44.46
CA THR A 500 -13.45 -21.04 -44.05
C THR A 500 -14.65 -20.37 -43.38
N GLU A 501 -15.85 -20.54 -43.94
CA GLU A 501 -17.08 -20.04 -43.34
C GLU A 501 -17.33 -20.68 -41.97
N MET A 502 -17.25 -22.01 -41.87
CA MET A 502 -17.41 -22.73 -40.60
C MET A 502 -16.44 -22.23 -39.52
N ALA A 503 -15.16 -22.04 -39.85
CA ALA A 503 -14.17 -21.50 -38.92
C ALA A 503 -14.51 -20.07 -38.46
N SER A 504 -14.94 -19.20 -39.40
CA SER A 504 -15.34 -17.82 -39.09
C SER A 504 -16.56 -17.73 -38.17
N ARG A 505 -17.50 -18.68 -38.27
CA ARG A 505 -18.70 -18.75 -37.41
C ARG A 505 -18.39 -19.06 -35.95
N ILE A 506 -17.23 -19.66 -35.67
CA ILE A 506 -16.77 -19.94 -34.30
C ILE A 506 -15.89 -18.78 -33.82
N ALA A 507 -14.89 -18.39 -34.61
CA ALA A 507 -13.92 -17.38 -34.22
C ALA A 507 -14.53 -15.97 -34.10
N GLY A 508 -15.44 -15.61 -35.02
CA GLY A 508 -16.05 -14.28 -35.09
C GLY A 508 -16.81 -13.90 -33.81
N PRO A 509 -17.81 -14.69 -33.37
CA PRO A 509 -18.55 -14.41 -32.14
C PRO A 509 -17.69 -14.39 -30.88
N ILE A 510 -16.66 -15.25 -30.78
CA ILE A 510 -15.73 -15.26 -29.65
C ILE A 510 -14.95 -13.95 -29.58
N LEU A 511 -14.36 -13.50 -30.70
CA LEU A 511 -13.60 -12.26 -30.76
C LEU A 511 -14.49 -11.02 -30.54
N LEU A 512 -15.71 -11.04 -31.07
CA LEU A 512 -16.71 -10.00 -30.83
C LEU A 512 -17.09 -9.94 -29.35
N GLY A 513 -17.35 -11.08 -28.71
CA GLY A 513 -17.64 -11.18 -27.28
C GLY A 513 -16.49 -10.66 -26.41
N LEU A 514 -15.24 -11.03 -26.73
CA LEU A 514 -14.05 -10.51 -26.05
C LEU A 514 -13.89 -8.99 -26.23
N THR A 515 -14.23 -8.48 -27.41
CA THR A 515 -14.20 -7.04 -27.69
C THR A 515 -15.23 -6.30 -26.83
N LEU A 516 -16.47 -6.78 -26.79
CA LEU A 516 -17.54 -6.19 -25.98
C LEU A 516 -17.22 -6.23 -24.48
N LEU A 517 -16.69 -7.35 -23.98
CA LEU A 517 -16.24 -7.49 -22.59
C LEU A 517 -15.18 -6.44 -22.24
N ALA A 518 -14.18 -6.28 -23.12
CA ALA A 518 -13.09 -5.32 -22.90
C ALA A 518 -13.51 -3.85 -23.06
N VAL A 519 -14.55 -3.57 -23.86
CA VAL A 519 -15.17 -2.23 -23.91
C VAL A 519 -15.91 -1.97 -22.59
N ARG A 520 -16.70 -2.92 -22.10
CA ARG A 520 -17.42 -2.78 -20.81
C ARG A 520 -16.45 -2.53 -19.66
N SER A 521 -15.33 -3.27 -19.59
CA SER A 521 -14.32 -3.05 -18.55
C SER A 521 -13.66 -1.69 -18.65
N ARG A 522 -13.55 -1.12 -19.87
CA ARG A 522 -13.00 0.23 -20.08
C ARG A 522 -13.98 1.34 -19.72
N VAL A 523 -15.28 1.13 -19.91
CA VAL A 523 -16.33 2.10 -19.52
C VAL A 523 -16.52 2.13 -18.01
N LYS A 524 -16.31 1.00 -17.33
CA LYS A 524 -16.29 0.92 -15.86
C LYS A 524 -15.03 1.54 -15.23
N ARG A 525 -14.00 1.80 -16.03
CA ARG A 525 -12.74 2.41 -15.61
C ARG A 525 -12.85 3.91 -15.61
#